data_AF-A0A9P6J0G4-F1
#
_entry.id   AF-A0A9P6J0G4-F1
#
_cell.length_a   1.000
_cell.length_b   1.000
_cell.length_c   1.000
_cell.angle_alpha   90.00
_cell.angle_beta   90.00
_cell.angle_gamma   90.00
#
_symmetry.space_group_name_H-M   'P 1'
#
loop_
_entity.id
_entity.type
_entity.pdbx_description
1 polymer ?
#
loop_
_entity_poly.entity_id
_entity_poly.type
_entity_poly.pdbx_seq_one_letter_code
_entity_poly.pdbx_strand_id
1 'polypeptide(L)'
;MATPFWKLPAHRVPTLGLYRAILKTCLQLPLQCVNQPGRRRQPIQGKGVGPPKSSEAYPAIRRSYLFALIRDRFRYHRHCTSPRITTGYLQEAEDVLVKLQKARDGDEEVRRELQDLVSGRRGRLKEVIDHLHDLINWDPKRTTQRERFTRLKRAQEQVWDVRPQSSIALDPETYYRIVLKPALFQFPPELDYYPPTKYPNQFKNQRGKFKQSGGVFLTEVTTAEGSRFPRIRGGTQPEWISMMLKARVGRSVHRVNEWKELEDMKLMMTIEERFLKTLGVKDLGYVKEIDKRLQEVKADHARRNKFDTNSRNGVKVPIDE
;
A
#
# COMPACT_ATOMS: atom_id res chain seq x y z
N MET A 1 25.13 9.88 -3.04
CA MET A 1 24.58 8.69 -3.74
C MET A 1 25.54 8.31 -4.86
N ALA A 2 25.87 7.04 -5.02
CA ALA A 2 26.72 6.61 -6.13
C ALA A 2 26.03 6.86 -7.49
N THR A 3 26.78 7.35 -8.46
CA THR A 3 26.28 7.60 -9.82
C THR A 3 25.98 6.27 -10.51
N PRO A 4 24.77 6.06 -11.07
CA PRO A 4 24.48 4.86 -11.83
C PRO A 4 25.44 4.67 -13.00
N PHE A 5 25.82 3.43 -13.27
CA PHE A 5 26.91 3.12 -14.21
C PHE A 5 26.62 3.63 -15.64
N TRP A 6 25.38 3.49 -16.11
CA TRP A 6 24.98 3.98 -17.45
C TRP A 6 25.02 5.51 -17.59
N LYS A 7 25.12 6.27 -16.49
CA LYS A 7 25.27 7.73 -16.55
C LYS A 7 26.72 8.15 -16.77
N LEU A 8 27.70 7.26 -16.56
CA LEU A 8 29.10 7.55 -16.82
C LEU A 8 29.30 7.75 -18.34
N PRO A 9 29.98 8.82 -18.80
CA PRO A 9 30.10 9.14 -20.22
C PRO A 9 30.60 7.96 -21.08
N ALA A 10 31.60 7.23 -20.57
CA ALA A 10 32.19 6.08 -21.25
C ALA A 10 31.20 4.92 -21.51
N HIS A 11 30.20 4.75 -20.64
CA HIS A 11 29.24 3.63 -20.72
C HIS A 11 27.86 4.05 -21.23
N ARG A 12 27.52 5.33 -21.10
CA ARG A 12 26.25 5.88 -21.57
C ARG A 12 26.05 5.66 -23.06
N VAL A 13 27.07 5.95 -23.86
CA VAL A 13 26.98 5.84 -25.33
C VAL A 13 26.80 4.38 -25.76
N PRO A 14 27.60 3.41 -25.28
CA PRO A 14 27.35 1.99 -25.55
C PRO A 14 25.97 1.50 -25.11
N THR A 15 25.54 1.79 -23.88
CA THR A 15 24.23 1.34 -23.38
C THR A 15 23.08 1.88 -24.21
N LEU A 16 23.10 3.18 -24.54
CA LEU A 16 22.05 3.80 -25.36
C LEU A 16 22.12 3.34 -26.82
N GLY A 17 23.33 3.11 -27.36
CA GLY A 17 23.55 2.56 -28.69
C GLY A 17 22.95 1.16 -28.82
N LEU A 18 23.27 0.28 -27.88
CA LEU A 18 22.74 -1.09 -27.81
C LEU A 18 21.22 -1.09 -27.64
N TYR A 19 20.69 -0.29 -26.70
CA TYR A 19 19.26 -0.12 -26.52
C TYR A 19 18.54 0.30 -27.83
N ARG A 20 19.08 1.29 -28.53
CA ARG A 20 18.54 1.76 -29.82
C ARG A 20 18.64 0.68 -30.90
N ALA A 21 19.75 -0.06 -30.96
CA ALA A 21 19.96 -1.14 -31.92
C ALA A 21 18.95 -2.27 -31.71
N ILE A 22 18.71 -2.69 -30.47
CA ILE A 22 17.70 -3.70 -30.10
C ILE A 22 16.31 -3.24 -30.53
N LEU A 23 15.93 -2.01 -30.18
CA LEU A 23 14.62 -1.48 -30.58
C LEU A 23 14.48 -1.39 -32.10
N LYS A 24 15.51 -0.90 -32.81
CA LYS A 24 15.50 -0.80 -34.28
C LYS A 24 15.36 -2.18 -34.92
N THR A 25 16.09 -3.18 -34.42
CA THR A 25 16.02 -4.56 -34.92
C THR A 25 14.63 -5.16 -34.64
N CYS A 26 14.05 -4.89 -33.47
CA CYS A 26 12.69 -5.30 -33.15
C CYS A 26 11.63 -4.65 -34.07
N LEU A 27 11.87 -3.42 -34.57
CA LEU A 27 11.03 -2.80 -35.62
C LEU A 27 11.17 -3.47 -36.99
N GLN A 28 12.27 -4.17 -37.24
CA GLN A 28 12.56 -4.79 -38.53
C GLN A 28 12.06 -6.24 -38.62
N LEU A 29 11.67 -6.85 -37.49
CA LEU A 29 11.13 -8.22 -37.49
C LEU A 29 9.91 -8.33 -38.41
N PRO A 30 9.83 -9.33 -39.30
CA PRO A 30 8.71 -9.47 -40.23
C PRO A 30 7.39 -9.52 -39.47
N LEU A 31 6.48 -8.61 -39.79
CA LEU A 31 5.09 -8.73 -39.35
C LEU A 31 4.50 -9.87 -40.18
N GLN A 32 4.03 -10.94 -39.55
CA GLN A 32 3.04 -11.78 -40.22
C GLN A 32 1.81 -10.89 -40.44
N CYS A 33 1.70 -10.31 -41.64
CA CYS A 33 0.71 -9.32 -41.99
C CYS A 33 -0.71 -9.90 -41.92
N VAL A 34 -1.55 -9.30 -41.08
CA VAL A 34 -2.93 -9.01 -41.50
C VAL A 34 -3.04 -7.50 -41.51
N ASN A 35 -3.06 -6.94 -42.72
CA ASN A 35 -3.36 -5.52 -42.93
C ASN A 35 -4.76 -5.25 -42.38
N GLN A 36 -4.87 -4.49 -41.29
CA GLN A 36 -5.99 -3.58 -41.13
C GLN A 36 -5.48 -2.21 -40.69
N PRO A 37 -5.91 -1.13 -41.35
CA PRO A 37 -5.70 0.22 -40.84
C PRO A 37 -6.57 0.39 -39.59
N GLY A 38 -5.96 0.29 -38.41
CA GLY A 38 -6.64 0.59 -37.15
C GLY A 38 -7.17 2.02 -37.16
N ARG A 39 -8.47 2.19 -36.89
CA ARG A 39 -9.14 3.50 -36.83
C ARG A 39 -8.40 4.46 -35.91
N ARG A 40 -8.29 5.72 -36.36
CA ARG A 40 -7.76 6.86 -35.60
C ARG A 40 -8.34 6.87 -34.18
N ARG A 41 -7.46 7.11 -33.21
CA ARG A 41 -7.72 7.20 -31.77
C ARG A 41 -9.05 7.90 -31.47
N GLN A 42 -9.99 7.19 -30.85
CA GLN A 42 -11.06 7.84 -30.11
C GLN A 42 -10.56 8.18 -28.69
N PRO A 43 -10.96 9.32 -28.12
CA PRO A 43 -10.62 9.69 -26.76
C PRO A 43 -11.21 8.67 -25.78
N ILE A 44 -10.42 8.32 -24.76
CA ILE A 44 -10.82 7.43 -23.68
C ILE A 44 -11.95 8.12 -22.90
N GLN A 45 -13.20 7.78 -23.20
CA GLN A 45 -14.35 8.27 -22.45
C GLN A 45 -14.68 7.31 -21.30
N GLY A 46 -14.79 7.88 -20.10
CA GLY A 46 -15.71 7.40 -19.06
C GLY A 46 -15.19 6.34 -18.08
N LYS A 47 -15.32 6.64 -16.78
CA LYS A 47 -15.24 5.66 -15.69
C LYS A 47 -16.31 4.58 -15.91
N GLY A 48 -15.91 3.31 -15.92
CA GLY A 48 -16.83 2.15 -15.97
C GLY A 48 -16.68 1.23 -17.18
N VAL A 49 -15.74 1.49 -18.08
CA VAL A 49 -15.49 0.60 -19.22
C VAL A 49 -14.65 -0.59 -18.74
N GLY A 50 -15.21 -1.80 -18.82
CA GLY A 50 -14.48 -3.06 -18.65
C GLY A 50 -13.32 -3.18 -19.65
N PRO A 51 -12.43 -4.18 -19.52
CA PRO A 51 -11.37 -4.38 -20.49
C PRO A 51 -11.94 -4.44 -21.93
N PRO A 52 -11.25 -3.89 -22.93
CA PRO A 52 -11.79 -3.78 -24.28
C PRO A 52 -12.23 -5.17 -24.80
N LYS A 53 -13.50 -5.28 -25.23
CA LYS A 53 -14.09 -6.51 -25.76
C LYS A 53 -13.24 -7.05 -26.92
N SER A 54 -12.85 -8.32 -26.85
CA SER A 54 -12.01 -8.99 -27.83
C SER A 54 -12.81 -9.46 -29.04
N SER A 55 -12.75 -8.73 -30.16
CA SER A 55 -13.17 -9.21 -31.48
C SER A 55 -12.05 -9.25 -32.52
N GLU A 56 -10.78 -9.06 -32.11
CA GLU A 56 -9.65 -9.14 -33.04
C GLU A 56 -9.19 -10.59 -33.24
N ALA A 57 -9.22 -11.05 -34.50
CA ALA A 57 -8.58 -12.29 -34.95
C ALA A 57 -7.08 -12.27 -34.57
N TYR A 58 -6.57 -13.43 -34.13
CA TYR A 58 -5.21 -13.64 -33.62
C TYR A 58 -4.16 -12.92 -34.46
N PRO A 59 -3.41 -11.94 -33.92
CA PRO A 59 -2.55 -11.13 -34.74
C PRO A 59 -1.08 -11.47 -34.52
N ALA A 60 -0.31 -11.39 -35.62
CA ALA A 60 1.11 -11.04 -35.78
C ALA A 60 1.95 -10.86 -34.50
N ILE A 61 3.23 -11.22 -34.53
CA ILE A 61 4.22 -10.83 -33.49
C ILE A 61 4.09 -9.33 -33.21
N ARG A 62 3.34 -9.00 -32.14
CA ARG A 62 2.99 -7.63 -31.83
C ARG A 62 4.17 -7.03 -31.09
N ARG A 63 5.02 -6.38 -31.88
CA ARG A 63 6.23 -5.65 -31.45
C ARG A 63 5.99 -4.85 -30.17
N SER A 64 4.83 -4.22 -29.99
CA SER A 64 4.53 -3.41 -28.80
C SER A 64 4.82 -4.10 -27.46
N TYR A 65 4.58 -5.41 -27.32
CA TYR A 65 4.89 -6.15 -26.09
C TYR A 65 6.40 -6.32 -25.89
N LEU A 66 7.13 -6.74 -26.94
CA LEU A 66 8.59 -6.86 -26.91
C LEU A 66 9.24 -5.51 -26.60
N PHE A 67 8.75 -4.43 -27.21
CA PHE A 67 9.20 -3.07 -26.92
C PHE A 67 9.01 -2.69 -25.46
N ALA A 68 7.84 -3.02 -24.89
CA ALA A 68 7.53 -2.74 -23.50
C ALA A 68 8.45 -3.55 -22.57
N LEU A 69 8.70 -4.82 -22.87
CA LEU A 69 9.63 -5.67 -22.11
C LEU A 69 11.09 -5.18 -22.18
N ILE A 70 11.58 -4.85 -23.38
CA ILE A 70 12.93 -4.31 -23.56
C ILE A 70 13.07 -3.00 -22.76
N ARG A 71 12.07 -2.12 -22.84
CA ARG A 71 12.03 -0.88 -22.06
C ARG A 71 12.05 -1.14 -20.56
N ASP A 72 11.22 -2.07 -20.08
CA ASP A 72 11.15 -2.41 -18.66
C ASP A 72 12.47 -2.97 -18.15
N ARG A 73 13.13 -3.87 -18.89
CA ARG A 73 14.44 -4.44 -18.50
C ARG A 73 15.53 -3.39 -18.40
N PHE A 74 15.69 -2.53 -19.40
CA PHE A 74 16.68 -1.44 -19.33
C PHE A 74 16.36 -0.46 -18.20
N ARG A 75 15.08 -0.21 -17.94
CA ARG A 75 14.65 0.67 -16.85
C ARG A 75 14.90 0.06 -15.48
N TYR A 76 14.54 -1.20 -15.28
CA TYR A 76 14.71 -1.93 -14.03
C TYR A 76 16.18 -1.88 -13.56
N HIS A 77 17.12 -2.04 -14.49
CA HIS A 77 18.56 -2.00 -14.19
C HIS A 77 19.18 -0.59 -14.22
N ARG A 78 18.40 0.49 -14.44
CA ARG A 78 18.93 1.87 -14.50
C ARG A 78 19.55 2.36 -13.20
N HIS A 79 19.26 1.72 -12.07
CA HIS A 79 19.82 2.10 -10.78
C HIS A 79 21.06 1.26 -10.41
N CYS A 80 21.50 0.35 -11.29
CA CYS A 80 22.70 -0.44 -11.04
C CYS A 80 23.95 0.47 -11.02
N THR A 81 24.72 0.35 -9.95
CA THR A 81 25.97 1.10 -9.74
C THR A 81 27.21 0.22 -9.96
N SER A 82 27.06 -1.11 -9.89
CA SER A 82 28.18 -2.05 -10.03
C SER A 82 28.58 -2.21 -11.50
N PRO A 83 29.84 -1.91 -11.88
CA PRO A 83 30.33 -2.12 -13.24
C PRO A 83 30.21 -3.57 -13.68
N ARG A 84 30.65 -4.51 -12.84
CA ARG A 84 30.66 -5.96 -13.15
C ARG A 84 29.27 -6.51 -13.43
N ILE A 85 28.28 -6.07 -12.65
CA ILE A 85 26.89 -6.51 -12.86
C ILE A 85 26.34 -5.87 -14.13
N THR A 86 26.62 -4.58 -14.34
CA THR A 86 26.13 -3.87 -15.52
C THR A 86 26.73 -4.42 -16.83
N THR A 87 28.01 -4.80 -16.83
CA THR A 87 28.62 -5.48 -17.99
C THR A 87 27.96 -6.81 -18.29
N GLY A 88 27.57 -7.58 -17.27
CA GLY A 88 26.79 -8.81 -17.46
C GLY A 88 25.44 -8.54 -18.14
N TYR A 89 24.70 -7.51 -17.70
CA TYR A 89 23.44 -7.14 -18.35
C TYR A 89 23.63 -6.62 -19.78
N LEU A 90 24.75 -5.97 -20.08
CA LEU A 90 25.06 -5.53 -21.44
C LEU A 90 25.36 -6.73 -22.35
N GLN A 91 26.10 -7.73 -21.85
CA GLN A 91 26.34 -8.99 -22.58
C GLN A 91 25.02 -9.73 -22.85
N GLU A 92 24.15 -9.87 -21.85
CA GLU A 92 22.82 -10.46 -22.04
C GLU A 92 22.00 -9.69 -23.09
N ALA A 93 22.11 -8.35 -23.12
CA ALA A 93 21.43 -7.53 -24.11
C ALA A 93 22.03 -7.66 -25.52
N GLU A 94 23.33 -7.89 -25.65
CA GLU A 94 23.99 -8.24 -26.91
C GLU A 94 23.52 -9.60 -27.43
N ASP A 95 23.41 -10.61 -26.57
CA ASP A 95 22.86 -11.92 -26.93
C ASP A 95 21.42 -11.81 -27.44
N VAL A 96 20.60 -10.97 -26.79
CA VAL A 96 19.25 -10.65 -27.25
C VAL A 96 19.26 -9.96 -28.62
N LEU A 97 20.20 -9.03 -28.86
CA LEU A 97 20.35 -8.40 -30.18
C LEU A 97 20.67 -9.44 -31.26
N VAL A 98 21.61 -10.35 -30.99
CA VAL A 98 21.97 -11.43 -31.91
C VAL A 98 20.77 -12.33 -32.20
N LYS A 99 20.00 -12.74 -31.18
CA LYS A 99 18.75 -13.50 -31.38
C LYS A 99 17.75 -12.74 -32.25
N LEU A 100 17.55 -11.44 -31.99
CA LEU A 100 16.62 -10.63 -32.80
C LEU A 100 17.09 -10.48 -34.25
N GLN A 101 18.41 -10.39 -34.49
CA GLN A 101 18.98 -10.37 -35.84
C GLN A 101 18.76 -11.71 -36.56
N LYS A 102 19.03 -12.84 -35.91
CA LYS A 102 18.72 -14.18 -36.47
C LYS A 102 17.25 -14.31 -36.85
N ALA A 103 16.34 -13.92 -35.96
CA ALA A 103 14.91 -13.91 -36.25
C ALA A 103 14.54 -12.94 -37.39
N ARG A 104 15.21 -11.79 -37.51
CA ARG A 104 15.03 -10.89 -38.65
C ARG A 104 15.46 -11.58 -39.95
N ASP A 105 16.60 -12.24 -39.93
CA ASP A 105 17.26 -12.78 -41.12
C ASP A 105 16.62 -14.08 -41.65
N GLY A 106 15.72 -14.71 -40.91
CA GLY A 106 15.01 -15.90 -41.41
C GLY A 106 14.89 -17.07 -40.46
N ASP A 107 15.56 -17.01 -39.30
CA ASP A 107 15.64 -18.15 -38.40
C ASP A 107 14.27 -18.49 -37.77
N GLU A 108 13.66 -19.57 -38.25
CA GLU A 108 12.32 -20.02 -37.85
C GLU A 108 12.28 -20.52 -36.40
N GLU A 109 13.38 -21.07 -35.88
CA GLU A 109 13.42 -21.54 -34.49
C GLU A 109 13.35 -20.35 -33.53
N VAL A 110 14.18 -19.33 -33.76
CA VAL A 110 14.19 -18.11 -32.94
C VAL A 110 12.89 -17.31 -33.12
N ARG A 111 12.31 -17.29 -34.33
CA ARG A 111 10.98 -16.69 -34.56
C ARG A 111 9.90 -17.38 -33.75
N ARG A 112 9.91 -18.71 -33.69
CA ARG A 112 8.97 -19.49 -32.88
C ARG A 112 9.17 -19.21 -31.39
N GLU A 113 10.41 -19.14 -30.92
CA GLU A 113 10.72 -18.77 -29.53
C GLU A 113 10.14 -17.38 -29.19
N LEU A 114 10.35 -16.38 -30.04
CA LEU A 114 9.79 -15.04 -29.87
C LEU A 114 8.26 -15.03 -29.93
N GLN A 115 7.67 -15.82 -30.81
CA GLN A 115 6.22 -15.97 -30.90
C GLN A 115 5.64 -16.63 -29.63
N ASP A 116 6.31 -17.64 -29.08
CA ASP A 116 5.92 -18.29 -27.83
C ASP A 116 6.00 -17.33 -26.64
N LEU A 117 7.01 -16.45 -26.60
CA LEU A 117 7.11 -15.38 -25.60
C LEU A 117 5.95 -14.37 -25.70
N VAL A 118 5.63 -13.92 -26.92
CA VAL A 118 4.58 -12.90 -27.15
C VAL A 118 3.17 -13.48 -26.97
N SER A 119 2.99 -14.77 -27.27
CA SER A 119 1.73 -15.51 -27.08
C SER A 119 1.54 -16.00 -25.65
N GLY A 120 2.52 -15.81 -24.77
CA GLY A 120 2.42 -16.24 -23.37
C GLY A 120 2.52 -17.75 -23.18
N ARG A 121 3.04 -18.49 -24.17
CA ARG A 121 3.36 -19.92 -24.03
C ARG A 121 4.66 -20.17 -23.29
N ARG A 122 5.54 -19.15 -23.23
CA ARG A 122 6.83 -19.19 -22.51
C ARG A 122 7.10 -17.88 -21.76
N GLY A 123 8.04 -17.96 -20.83
CA GLY A 123 8.56 -16.81 -20.07
C GLY A 123 7.56 -16.22 -19.08
N ARG A 124 7.78 -14.95 -18.72
CA ARG A 124 7.02 -14.25 -17.68
C ARG A 124 5.52 -14.20 -17.98
N LEU A 125 5.15 -14.04 -19.24
CA LEU A 125 3.75 -13.92 -19.62
C LEU A 125 2.98 -15.22 -19.36
N LYS A 126 3.64 -16.37 -19.55
CA LYS A 126 3.10 -17.67 -19.16
C LYS A 126 2.86 -17.73 -17.65
N GLU A 127 3.85 -17.38 -16.84
CA GLU A 127 3.71 -17.37 -15.38
C GLU A 127 2.54 -16.49 -14.92
N VAL A 128 2.35 -15.34 -15.57
CA VAL A 128 1.24 -14.44 -15.29
C VAL A 128 -0.10 -15.08 -15.69
N ILE A 129 -0.18 -15.69 -16.86
CA ILE A 129 -1.41 -16.38 -17.33
C ILE A 129 -1.75 -17.57 -16.43
N ASP A 130 -0.77 -18.41 -16.10
CA ASP A 130 -0.93 -19.56 -15.20
C ASP A 130 -1.41 -19.09 -13.82
N HIS A 131 -0.77 -18.06 -13.27
CA HIS A 131 -1.19 -17.48 -11.99
C HIS A 131 -2.58 -16.81 -12.06
N LEU A 132 -2.95 -16.21 -13.19
CA LEU A 132 -4.30 -15.70 -13.39
C LEU A 132 -5.33 -16.83 -13.42
N HIS A 133 -5.02 -17.95 -14.07
CA HIS A 133 -5.85 -19.16 -14.02
C HIS A 133 -5.97 -19.69 -12.60
N ASP A 134 -4.89 -19.77 -11.83
CA ASP A 134 -4.95 -20.20 -10.42
C ASP A 134 -5.79 -19.23 -9.55
N LEU A 135 -5.68 -17.93 -9.83
CA LEU A 135 -6.45 -16.92 -9.14
C LEU A 135 -7.92 -16.98 -9.48
N ILE A 136 -8.32 -17.51 -10.64
CA ILE A 136 -9.70 -17.54 -11.17
C ILE A 136 -10.38 -18.90 -11.01
N ASN A 137 -9.61 -19.99 -11.08
CA ASN A 137 -10.09 -21.35 -10.90
C ASN A 137 -10.14 -21.68 -9.41
N TRP A 138 -11.25 -21.34 -8.75
CA TRP A 138 -11.51 -21.73 -7.37
C TRP A 138 -12.82 -22.49 -7.24
N ASP A 139 -12.86 -23.43 -6.29
CA ASP A 139 -14.11 -24.11 -5.94
C ASP A 139 -15.04 -23.13 -5.19
N PRO A 140 -16.23 -22.81 -5.73
CA PRO A 140 -17.18 -21.93 -5.06
C PRO A 140 -17.64 -22.50 -3.71
N LYS A 141 -17.62 -23.81 -3.48
CA LYS A 141 -18.06 -24.38 -2.20
C LYS A 141 -17.05 -24.16 -1.08
N ARG A 142 -15.76 -24.03 -1.41
CA ARG A 142 -14.66 -23.94 -0.45
C ARG A 142 -14.16 -22.53 -0.20
N THR A 143 -14.41 -21.60 -1.12
CA THR A 143 -13.89 -20.23 -1.02
C THR A 143 -14.93 -19.25 -0.49
N THR A 144 -14.53 -18.50 0.53
CA THR A 144 -15.36 -17.42 1.08
C THR A 144 -15.46 -16.26 0.08
N GLN A 145 -16.55 -15.50 0.16
CA GLN A 145 -16.76 -14.33 -0.72
C GLN A 145 -15.60 -13.31 -0.62
N ARG A 146 -15.04 -13.13 0.59
CA ARG A 146 -13.91 -12.24 0.83
C ARG A 146 -12.63 -12.69 0.12
N GLU A 147 -12.35 -14.00 0.13
CA GLU A 147 -11.20 -14.57 -0.58
C GLU A 147 -11.35 -14.42 -2.08
N ARG A 148 -12.54 -14.72 -2.62
CA ARG A 148 -12.84 -14.52 -4.04
C ARG A 148 -12.58 -13.08 -4.47
N PHE A 149 -13.10 -12.11 -3.71
CA PHE A 149 -12.84 -10.70 -3.97
C PHE A 149 -11.34 -10.35 -3.94
N THR A 150 -10.61 -10.85 -2.95
CA THR A 150 -9.17 -10.57 -2.82
C THR A 150 -8.37 -11.17 -3.99
N ARG A 151 -8.69 -12.39 -4.41
CA ARG A 151 -8.08 -13.06 -5.57
C ARG A 151 -8.40 -12.32 -6.86
N LEU A 152 -9.66 -11.92 -7.05
CA LEU A 152 -10.09 -11.14 -8.21
C LEU A 152 -9.43 -9.79 -8.30
N LYS A 153 -9.32 -9.07 -7.18
CA LYS A 153 -8.62 -7.79 -7.14
C LYS A 153 -7.16 -7.97 -7.57
N ARG A 154 -6.47 -9.01 -7.08
CA ARG A 154 -5.09 -9.32 -7.49
C ARG A 154 -5.02 -9.69 -8.98
N ALA A 155 -5.96 -10.49 -9.48
CA ALA A 155 -6.01 -10.84 -10.90
C ALA A 155 -6.20 -9.60 -11.77
N GLN A 156 -7.10 -8.70 -11.38
CA GLN A 156 -7.33 -7.43 -12.06
C GLN A 156 -6.05 -6.57 -12.07
N GLU A 157 -5.39 -6.40 -10.92
CA GLU A 157 -4.13 -5.67 -10.81
C GLU A 157 -3.05 -6.24 -11.75
N GLN A 158 -2.94 -7.57 -11.86
CA GLN A 158 -1.98 -8.24 -12.75
C GLN A 158 -2.33 -8.11 -14.24
N VAL A 159 -3.61 -8.09 -14.60
CA VAL A 159 -4.01 -7.83 -16.01
C VAL A 159 -3.65 -6.41 -16.42
N TRP A 160 -3.76 -5.44 -15.53
CA TRP A 160 -3.37 -4.06 -15.81
C TRP A 160 -1.85 -3.85 -15.88
N ASP A 161 -1.06 -4.71 -15.24
CA ASP A 161 0.40 -4.62 -15.26
C ASP A 161 1.06 -5.99 -15.08
N VAL A 162 1.61 -6.55 -16.17
CA VAL A 162 2.28 -7.87 -16.16
C VAL A 162 3.73 -7.81 -15.69
N ARG A 163 4.23 -6.62 -15.36
CA ARG A 163 5.59 -6.44 -14.84
C ARG A 163 5.80 -7.23 -13.54
N PRO A 164 7.03 -7.65 -13.23
CA PRO A 164 7.31 -8.25 -11.94
C PRO A 164 7.11 -7.23 -10.82
N GLN A 165 6.70 -7.69 -9.64
CA GLN A 165 6.39 -6.81 -8.51
C GLN A 165 7.59 -5.92 -8.11
N SER A 166 8.81 -6.42 -8.29
CA SER A 166 10.03 -5.65 -8.07
C SER A 166 10.16 -4.47 -9.04
N SER A 167 9.82 -4.63 -10.33
CA SER A 167 9.77 -3.53 -11.30
C SER A 167 8.68 -2.52 -10.95
N ILE A 168 7.51 -2.99 -10.51
CA ILE A 168 6.40 -2.11 -10.10
C ILE A 168 6.77 -1.28 -8.87
N ALA A 169 7.48 -1.89 -7.91
CA ALA A 169 7.91 -1.19 -6.70
C ALA A 169 8.94 -0.09 -7.00
N LEU A 170 9.83 -0.31 -7.99
CA LEU A 170 10.83 0.68 -8.41
C LEU A 170 10.23 1.79 -9.28
N ASP A 171 9.25 1.45 -10.13
CA ASP A 171 8.61 2.33 -11.10
C ASP A 171 7.07 2.20 -11.02
N PRO A 172 6.45 2.80 -9.99
CA PRO A 172 5.02 2.64 -9.71
C PRO A 172 4.11 3.40 -10.68
N GLU A 173 4.67 4.22 -11.57
CA GLU A 173 3.89 5.10 -12.41
C GLU A 173 3.09 4.36 -13.49
N THR A 174 1.88 4.86 -13.75
CA THR A 174 0.90 4.19 -14.61
C THR A 174 1.31 4.11 -16.08
N TYR A 175 2.11 5.05 -16.55
CA TYR A 175 2.58 5.08 -17.94
C TYR A 175 3.66 4.03 -18.25
N TYR A 176 4.18 3.35 -17.22
CA TYR A 176 5.13 2.25 -17.36
C TYR A 176 4.50 0.86 -17.37
N ARG A 177 3.19 0.78 -17.12
CA ARG A 177 2.45 -0.48 -17.07
C ARG A 177 2.52 -1.22 -18.39
N ILE A 178 2.69 -2.53 -18.30
CA ILE A 178 2.57 -3.42 -19.45
C ILE A 178 1.24 -4.14 -19.32
N VAL A 179 0.22 -3.66 -20.05
CA VAL A 179 -1.13 -4.22 -19.97
C VAL A 179 -1.18 -5.57 -20.67
N LEU A 180 -1.74 -6.58 -20.00
CA LEU A 180 -2.02 -7.87 -20.60
C LEU A 180 -3.06 -7.72 -21.70
N LYS A 181 -2.84 -8.37 -22.84
CA LYS A 181 -3.79 -8.30 -23.94
C LYS A 181 -5.04 -9.13 -23.64
N PRO A 182 -6.25 -8.62 -23.92
CA PRO A 182 -7.49 -9.38 -23.75
C PRO A 182 -7.53 -10.69 -24.55
N ALA A 183 -6.81 -10.76 -25.68
CA ALA A 183 -6.74 -11.98 -26.50
C ALA A 183 -5.96 -13.12 -25.85
N LEU A 184 -5.04 -12.81 -24.92
CA LEU A 184 -4.23 -13.82 -24.22
C LEU A 184 -4.93 -14.37 -22.99
N PHE A 185 -5.84 -13.57 -22.42
CA PHE A 185 -6.57 -13.92 -21.23
C PHE A 185 -7.94 -13.26 -21.27
N GLN A 186 -8.97 -14.09 -21.32
CA GLN A 186 -10.35 -13.63 -21.21
C GLN A 186 -10.80 -13.83 -19.77
N PHE A 187 -11.28 -12.76 -19.15
CA PHE A 187 -11.97 -12.90 -17.88
C PHE A 187 -13.29 -13.65 -18.12
N PRO A 188 -13.64 -14.60 -17.25
CA PRO A 188 -14.97 -15.16 -17.22
C PRO A 188 -16.03 -14.04 -17.18
N PRO A 189 -17.13 -14.17 -17.93
CA PRO A 189 -18.17 -13.13 -18.01
C PRO A 189 -18.81 -12.84 -16.65
N GLU A 190 -18.80 -13.80 -15.72
CA GLU A 190 -19.23 -13.57 -14.34
C GLU A 190 -18.32 -12.60 -13.59
N LEU A 191 -17.09 -12.38 -14.08
CA LEU A 191 -16.04 -11.58 -13.44
C LEU A 191 -15.87 -10.18 -14.03
N ASP A 192 -16.30 -9.96 -15.27
CA ASP A 192 -16.35 -8.63 -15.92
C ASP A 192 -17.25 -7.63 -15.16
N TYR A 193 -18.11 -8.13 -14.28
CA TYR A 193 -19.15 -7.39 -13.57
C TYR A 193 -18.85 -7.08 -12.10
N TYR A 194 -17.60 -7.20 -11.65
CA TYR A 194 -17.19 -6.76 -10.30
C TYR A 194 -16.53 -5.39 -10.34
N PRO A 195 -17.30 -4.29 -10.44
CA PRO A 195 -16.71 -2.97 -10.30
C PRO A 195 -16.12 -2.87 -8.88
N PRO A 196 -14.89 -2.36 -8.73
CA PRO A 196 -14.24 -2.18 -7.43
C PRO A 196 -15.08 -1.30 -6.46
N THR A 197 -16.07 -0.58 -6.98
CA THR A 197 -17.00 0.26 -6.24
C THR A 197 -18.24 -0.46 -5.67
N LYS A 198 -18.55 -1.70 -6.07
CA LYS A 198 -19.71 -2.46 -5.51
C LYS A 198 -19.41 -3.24 -4.23
N TYR A 199 -18.15 -3.27 -3.80
CA TYR A 199 -17.82 -3.64 -2.41
C TYR A 199 -17.22 -2.46 -1.63
N PRO A 200 -17.95 -1.34 -1.46
CA PRO A 200 -17.58 -0.36 -0.46
C PRO A 200 -18.09 -0.91 0.88
N ASN A 201 -17.18 -1.31 1.76
CA ASN A 201 -17.41 -1.38 3.21
C ASN A 201 -18.42 -2.42 3.76
N GLN A 202 -19.10 -3.24 2.95
CA GLN A 202 -20.07 -4.22 3.49
C GLN A 202 -19.43 -5.28 4.41
N PHE A 203 -18.14 -5.59 4.25
CA PHE A 203 -17.39 -6.48 5.16
C PHE A 203 -16.69 -5.76 6.32
N LYS A 204 -16.59 -4.42 6.32
CA LYS A 204 -16.07 -3.67 7.47
C LYS A 204 -17.14 -3.40 8.54
N ASN A 205 -18.41 -3.63 8.23
CA ASN A 205 -19.54 -3.32 9.11
C ASN A 205 -20.26 -4.55 9.71
N GLN A 206 -19.72 -5.77 9.62
CA GLN A 206 -20.34 -6.94 10.26
C GLN A 206 -20.09 -7.07 11.79
N ARG A 207 -19.76 -5.97 12.48
CA ARG A 207 -19.96 -5.85 13.93
C ARG A 207 -21.14 -4.94 14.31
N GLY A 208 -21.88 -4.44 13.34
CA GLY A 208 -23.05 -3.62 13.59
C GLY A 208 -24.08 -3.82 12.50
N LYS A 209 -24.93 -4.84 12.66
CA LYS A 209 -26.33 -4.69 12.30
C LYS A 209 -26.92 -3.60 13.22
N PHE A 210 -26.52 -2.34 13.03
CA PHE A 210 -27.37 -1.23 13.38
C PHE A 210 -28.50 -1.29 12.37
N LYS A 211 -29.57 -1.96 12.79
CA LYS A 211 -30.87 -1.85 12.18
C LYS A 211 -31.14 -0.36 11.99
N GLN A 212 -31.63 -0.06 10.80
CA GLN A 212 -32.22 1.19 10.38
C GLN A 212 -32.93 1.91 11.54
N SER A 213 -32.80 3.23 11.57
CA SER A 213 -33.27 4.21 12.57
C SER A 213 -32.32 4.44 13.75
N GLY A 214 -31.71 5.62 13.77
CA GLY A 214 -30.92 6.15 14.87
C GLY A 214 -29.74 6.96 14.34
N GLY A 215 -29.91 8.28 14.25
CA GLY A 215 -28.92 9.21 13.74
C GLY A 215 -27.55 9.14 14.45
N VAL A 216 -26.60 9.88 13.92
CA VAL A 216 -25.31 10.11 14.58
C VAL A 216 -25.59 10.90 15.86
N PHE A 217 -25.65 10.22 17.00
CA PHE A 217 -25.87 10.88 18.29
C PHE A 217 -24.56 11.04 19.05
N LEU A 218 -24.39 12.22 19.65
CA LEU A 218 -23.30 12.54 20.55
C LEU A 218 -23.66 11.98 21.93
N THR A 219 -23.03 10.88 22.36
CA THR A 219 -23.24 10.31 23.70
C THR A 219 -22.10 10.69 24.61
N GLU A 220 -22.38 11.29 25.77
CA GLU A 220 -21.34 11.53 26.77
C GLU A 220 -20.93 10.20 27.42
N VAL A 221 -19.62 9.89 27.41
CA VAL A 221 -19.05 8.69 28.03
C VAL A 221 -18.14 9.11 29.17
N THR A 222 -18.32 8.47 30.32
CA THR A 222 -17.47 8.65 31.50
C THR A 222 -16.39 7.58 31.51
N THR A 223 -15.12 7.99 31.62
CA THR A 223 -13.98 7.09 31.85
C THR A 223 -14.01 6.50 33.25
N ALA A 224 -13.22 5.45 33.50
CA ALA A 224 -13.00 4.91 34.85
C ALA A 224 -12.41 5.96 35.82
N GLU A 225 -11.71 6.96 35.29
CA GLU A 225 -11.15 8.10 36.03
C GLU A 225 -12.19 9.19 36.33
N GLY A 226 -13.43 9.04 35.86
CA GLY A 226 -14.51 10.01 36.06
C GLY A 226 -14.55 11.15 35.03
N SER A 227 -13.57 11.26 34.13
CA SER A 227 -13.60 12.26 33.05
C SER A 227 -14.70 11.95 32.05
N ARG A 228 -15.48 12.98 31.67
CA ARG A 228 -16.56 12.87 30.67
C ARG A 228 -16.13 13.44 29.32
N PHE A 229 -16.57 12.81 28.23
CA PHE A 229 -16.33 13.31 26.88
C PHE A 229 -17.41 12.86 25.89
N PRO A 230 -17.68 13.66 24.84
CA PRO A 230 -18.61 13.27 23.79
C PRO A 230 -18.01 12.17 22.91
N ARG A 231 -18.74 11.07 22.78
CA ARG A 231 -18.45 9.97 21.86
C ARG A 231 -19.55 9.90 20.81
N ILE A 232 -19.14 9.96 19.54
CA ILE A 232 -20.04 9.72 18.43
C ILE A 232 -20.36 8.22 18.39
N ARG A 233 -21.62 7.84 18.63
CA ARG A 233 -22.10 6.47 18.43
C ARG A 233 -22.69 6.33 17.02
N GLY A 234 -22.41 5.22 16.35
CA GLY A 234 -22.92 4.93 15.00
C GLY A 234 -22.03 5.37 13.82
N GLY A 235 -20.87 5.99 14.08
CA GLY A 235 -19.90 6.38 13.04
C GLY A 235 -18.45 6.20 13.47
N THR A 236 -17.52 6.31 12.52
CA THR A 236 -16.07 6.33 12.81
C THR A 236 -15.73 7.64 13.53
N GLN A 237 -15.10 7.55 14.70
CA GLN A 237 -14.64 8.73 15.42
C GLN A 237 -13.55 9.44 14.60
N PRO A 238 -13.65 10.76 14.36
CA PRO A 238 -12.58 11.51 13.72
C PRO A 238 -11.26 11.38 14.49
N GLU A 239 -10.17 11.20 13.77
CA GLU A 239 -8.84 10.93 14.34
C GLU A 239 -8.40 12.00 15.36
N TRP A 240 -8.71 13.26 15.10
CA TRP A 240 -8.40 14.37 16.00
C TRP A 240 -9.06 14.23 17.39
N ILE A 241 -10.29 13.70 17.48
CA ILE A 241 -10.96 13.46 18.76
C ILE A 241 -10.26 12.32 19.50
N SER A 242 -9.91 11.25 18.79
CA SER A 242 -9.16 10.12 19.37
C SER A 242 -7.78 10.56 19.88
N MET A 243 -7.06 11.40 19.13
CA MET A 243 -5.79 11.99 19.56
C MET A 243 -5.95 12.87 20.79
N MET A 244 -6.97 13.73 20.81
CA MET A 244 -7.28 14.59 21.96
C MET A 244 -7.56 13.76 23.23
N LEU A 245 -8.35 12.69 23.11
CA LEU A 245 -8.63 11.77 24.22
C LEU A 245 -7.37 11.06 24.70
N LYS A 246 -6.56 10.53 23.78
CA LYS A 246 -5.29 9.87 24.12
C LYS A 246 -4.35 10.83 24.87
N ALA A 247 -4.24 12.09 24.42
CA ALA A 247 -3.44 13.10 25.09
C ALA A 247 -3.99 13.50 26.47
N ARG A 248 -5.32 13.46 26.65
CA ARG A 248 -5.96 13.75 27.94
C ARG A 248 -5.72 12.60 28.94
N VAL A 249 -6.00 11.36 28.52
CA VAL A 249 -5.77 10.16 29.32
C VAL A 249 -4.28 10.03 29.68
N GLY A 250 -3.38 10.24 28.72
CA GLY A 250 -1.94 10.21 28.98
C GLY A 250 -1.49 11.22 30.04
N ARG A 251 -2.03 12.46 30.02
CA ARG A 251 -1.76 13.47 31.06
C ARG A 251 -2.38 13.10 32.42
N SER A 252 -3.51 12.43 32.43
CA SER A 252 -4.14 11.94 33.67
C SER A 252 -3.32 10.84 34.32
N VAL A 253 -2.97 9.80 33.54
CA VAL A 253 -2.13 8.68 33.97
C VAL A 253 -0.78 9.17 34.48
N HIS A 254 -0.13 10.10 33.78
CA HIS A 254 1.15 10.65 34.22
C HIS A 254 1.07 11.31 35.61
N ARG A 255 0.00 12.05 35.90
CA ARG A 255 -0.22 12.70 37.20
C ARG A 255 -0.53 11.69 38.31
N VAL A 256 -1.32 10.66 38.01
CA VAL A 256 -1.60 9.58 38.97
C VAL A 256 -0.31 8.83 39.30
N ASN A 257 0.56 8.62 38.31
CA ASN A 257 1.87 8.02 38.54
C ASN A 257 2.79 8.93 39.37
N GLU A 258 2.90 10.23 39.05
CA GLU A 258 3.66 11.21 39.86
C GLU A 258 3.17 11.22 41.32
N TRP A 259 1.86 11.18 41.52
CA TRP A 259 1.28 11.10 42.86
C TRP A 259 1.71 9.81 43.58
N LYS A 260 1.56 8.64 42.95
CA LYS A 260 1.98 7.35 43.56
C LYS A 260 3.47 7.33 43.88
N GLU A 261 4.30 7.82 42.97
CA GLU A 261 5.76 7.93 43.17
C GLU A 261 6.09 8.80 44.40
N LEU A 262 5.39 9.93 44.59
CA LEU A 262 5.54 10.77 45.78
C LEU A 262 5.04 10.09 47.07
N GLU A 263 4.00 9.26 47.02
CA GLU A 263 3.56 8.46 48.18
C GLU A 263 4.60 7.40 48.57
N ASP A 264 5.16 6.71 47.58
CA ASP A 264 6.21 5.71 47.80
C ASP A 264 7.49 6.38 48.34
N MET A 265 7.91 7.51 47.77
CA MET A 265 9.05 8.28 48.27
C MET A 265 8.82 8.77 49.70
N LYS A 266 7.63 9.28 50.01
CA LYS A 266 7.27 9.69 51.38
C LYS A 266 7.42 8.51 52.34
N LEU A 267 6.90 7.34 51.98
CA LEU A 267 7.00 6.15 52.83
C LEU A 267 8.46 5.79 53.11
N MET A 268 9.29 5.70 52.07
CA MET A 268 10.72 5.40 52.19
C MET A 268 11.45 6.42 53.08
N MET A 269 11.19 7.70 52.85
CA MET A 269 11.80 8.78 53.63
C MET A 269 11.35 8.78 55.10
N THR A 270 10.10 8.44 55.40
CA THR A 270 9.65 8.30 56.79
C THR A 270 10.29 7.11 57.51
N ILE A 271 10.60 6.03 56.80
CA ILE A 271 11.32 4.88 57.34
C ILE A 271 12.77 5.28 57.63
N GLU A 272 13.41 5.97 56.69
CA GLU A 272 14.77 6.49 56.83
C GLU A 272 14.89 7.48 57.98
N GLU A 273 13.97 8.45 58.10
CA GLU A 273 13.96 9.44 59.18
C GLU A 273 13.85 8.76 60.56
N ARG A 274 13.00 7.72 60.67
CA ARG A 274 12.91 6.89 61.89
C ARG A 274 14.22 6.16 62.18
N PHE A 275 14.87 5.62 61.16
CA PHE A 275 16.14 4.93 61.28
C PHE A 275 17.28 5.88 61.71
N LEU A 276 17.40 7.04 61.08
CA LEU A 276 18.39 8.07 61.46
C LEU A 276 18.16 8.58 62.88
N LYS A 277 16.89 8.72 63.29
CA LYS A 277 16.53 9.06 64.67
C LYS A 277 16.99 8.00 65.67
N THR A 278 16.90 6.71 65.32
CA THR A 278 17.45 5.62 66.17
C THR A 278 18.98 5.65 66.27
N LEU A 279 19.66 6.21 65.28
CA LEU A 279 21.12 6.39 65.28
C LEU A 279 21.59 7.70 65.92
N GLY A 280 20.67 8.56 66.36
CA GLY A 280 20.99 9.86 66.97
C GLY A 280 21.39 10.95 65.98
N VAL A 281 21.20 10.74 64.67
CA VAL A 281 21.49 11.73 63.62
C VAL A 281 20.32 12.71 63.52
N LYS A 282 20.63 14.03 63.51
CA LYS A 282 19.64 15.13 63.49
C LYS A 282 19.34 15.66 62.08
N ASP A 283 19.45 14.84 61.06
CA ASP A 283 19.10 15.23 59.70
C ASP A 283 17.61 15.00 59.46
N LEU A 284 16.79 16.00 59.84
CA LEU A 284 15.34 15.92 59.87
C LEU A 284 14.76 17.10 59.08
N GLY A 285 13.85 16.85 58.14
CA GLY A 285 13.12 17.92 57.45
C GLY A 285 12.66 17.64 56.03
N TYR A 286 13.32 16.72 55.32
CA TYR A 286 13.05 16.44 53.91
C TYR A 286 11.67 15.77 53.67
N VAL A 287 11.12 15.05 54.66
CA VAL A 287 9.74 14.52 54.59
C VAL A 287 8.71 15.65 54.45
N LYS A 288 8.94 16.82 55.06
CA LYS A 288 8.02 17.96 54.99
C LYS A 288 7.95 18.55 53.58
N GLU A 289 9.05 18.54 52.84
CA GLU A 289 9.10 19.03 51.46
C GLU A 289 8.32 18.12 50.52
N ILE A 290 8.49 16.80 50.67
CA ILE A 290 7.68 15.82 49.93
C ILE A 290 6.21 15.95 50.28
N ASP A 291 5.87 16.14 51.55
CA ASP A 291 4.48 16.30 51.97
C ASP A 291 3.82 17.53 51.37
N LYS A 292 4.55 18.65 51.32
CA LYS A 292 4.08 19.86 50.64
C LYS A 292 3.84 19.59 49.16
N ARG A 293 4.79 18.95 48.47
CA ARG A 293 4.65 18.62 47.04
C ARG A 293 3.49 17.66 46.78
N LEU A 294 3.31 16.66 47.63
CA LEU A 294 2.20 15.71 47.57
C LEU A 294 0.85 16.42 47.71
N GLN A 295 0.73 17.36 48.65
CA GLN A 295 -0.48 18.17 48.81
C GLN A 295 -0.76 19.04 47.59
N GLU A 296 0.27 19.66 46.98
CA GLU A 296 0.13 20.43 45.75
C GLU A 296 -0.40 19.57 44.59
N VAL A 297 0.15 18.37 44.40
CA VAL A 297 -0.28 17.43 43.35
C VAL A 297 -1.71 16.93 43.60
N LYS A 298 -2.05 16.59 44.85
CA LYS A 298 -3.43 16.21 45.24
C LYS A 298 -4.42 17.36 44.98
N ALA A 299 -4.04 18.60 45.29
CA ALA A 299 -4.86 19.78 45.06
C ALA A 299 -5.01 20.13 43.57
N ASP A 300 -3.97 19.97 42.74
CA ASP A 300 -4.07 20.15 41.28
C ASP A 300 -4.96 19.06 40.66
N HIS A 301 -4.83 17.81 41.09
CA HIS A 301 -5.69 16.70 40.65
C HIS A 301 -7.16 16.96 41.00
N ALA A 302 -7.45 17.35 42.26
CA ALA A 302 -8.80 17.66 42.71
C ALA A 302 -9.41 18.87 41.99
N ARG A 303 -8.63 19.94 41.74
CA ARG A 303 -9.07 21.11 40.98
C ARG A 303 -9.47 20.72 39.56
N ARG A 304 -8.64 19.94 38.87
CA ARG A 304 -8.87 19.62 37.46
C ARG A 304 -9.96 18.59 37.23
N ASN A 305 -10.19 17.67 38.17
CA ASN A 305 -11.38 16.81 38.12
C ASN A 305 -12.69 17.63 38.15
N LYS A 306 -12.71 18.78 38.86
CA LYS A 306 -13.87 19.69 38.85
C LYS A 306 -14.04 20.47 37.54
N PHE A 307 -12.94 20.80 36.85
CA PHE A 307 -13.00 21.49 35.55
C PHE A 307 -13.26 20.54 34.38
N ASP A 308 -12.87 19.27 34.50
CA ASP A 308 -13.13 18.23 33.50
C ASP A 308 -14.59 17.71 33.57
N THR A 309 -15.30 17.94 34.68
CA THR A 309 -16.76 17.80 34.78
C THR A 309 -17.47 19.07 34.28
N ASN A 310 -17.42 19.31 32.96
CA ASN A 310 -18.42 20.05 32.16
C ASN A 310 -19.24 21.19 32.82
N SER A 311 -18.61 22.13 33.52
CA SER A 311 -19.26 23.40 33.89
C SER A 311 -19.14 24.47 32.79
N ARG A 312 -18.51 24.16 31.65
CA ARG A 312 -18.15 25.15 30.64
C ARG A 312 -19.14 25.34 29.50
N ASN A 313 -20.19 24.51 29.38
CA ASN A 313 -21.21 24.68 28.36
C ASN A 313 -22.57 24.97 28.99
N GLY A 314 -22.77 26.22 29.43
CA GLY A 314 -24.10 26.82 29.60
C GLY A 314 -24.86 27.04 28.29
N VAL A 315 -24.62 26.19 27.28
CA VAL A 315 -25.34 26.20 26.01
C VAL A 315 -26.44 25.16 26.13
N LYS A 316 -27.65 25.62 26.45
CA LYS A 316 -28.86 24.83 26.24
C LYS A 316 -28.91 24.49 24.76
N VAL A 317 -28.69 23.23 24.41
CA VAL A 317 -29.05 22.73 23.08
C VAL A 317 -30.58 22.67 23.08
N PRO A 318 -31.29 23.44 22.24
CA PRO A 318 -32.72 23.29 22.12
C PRO A 318 -32.98 21.89 21.56
N ILE A 319 -33.76 21.12 22.31
CA ILE A 319 -34.37 19.89 21.82
C ILE A 319 -35.65 20.39 21.16
N ASP A 320 -35.66 20.48 19.84
CA ASP A 320 -36.89 20.69 19.09
C ASP A 320 -37.76 19.43 19.28
N GLU A 321 -39.01 19.65 19.72
CA GLU A 321 -40.07 18.63 19.88
C GLU A 321 -40.55 18.08 18.54
#